data_AF-A0A1Y1WZG2-F1
#
_entry.id   AF-A0A1Y1WZG2-F1
#
_cell.length_a   1.000
_cell.length_b   1.000
_cell.length_c   1.000
_cell.angle_alpha   90.00
_cell.angle_beta   90.00
_cell.angle_gamma   90.00
#
_symmetry.space_group_name_H-M   'P 1'
#
loop_
_entity.id
_entity.type
_entity.pdbx_description
1 polymer ?
#
loop_
_entity_poly.entity_id
_entity_poly.type
_entity_poly.pdbx_seq_one_letter_code
_entity_poly.pdbx_strand_id
1 'polypeptide(L)'
;MKLSTILLTLATATSVYSKSVNETTFSEKDMAQDDAYDNERAPFLKHVGKECFEDLTKDNIYIDCFGAPTGRINLNNVNEKCALFDTDKCKKFYEDPSAVAPKCANDEAFKKLLPYLKPEFSGKNILCLRTPENEMCPVPRKIITQAGYSPDDIKTSCKSAACRESLLEYCTSGSKYTDDFWSVQMDEATFKEFKTSDAIISYDSCISILNSQDCISQAKDDKATSKIVNATNVNEFKSGSIVNAKSSSSILFTIIVLLAYLF
;
A
#
# COMPACT_ATOMS: atom_id res chain seq x y z
N MET A 1 15.88 51.48 -2.48
CA MET A 1 16.35 50.36 -3.33
C MET A 1 17.15 49.39 -2.48
N LYS A 2 16.57 48.27 -1.99
CA LYS A 2 17.32 47.12 -1.42
C LYS A 2 16.51 45.90 -0.98
N LEU A 3 15.17 45.89 -1.03
CA LEU A 3 14.37 44.67 -0.77
C LEU A 3 13.69 44.08 -2.01
N SER A 4 13.32 44.92 -2.99
CA SER A 4 12.59 44.48 -4.19
C SER A 4 13.43 43.60 -5.11
N THR A 5 14.76 43.76 -5.13
CA THR A 5 15.66 42.99 -6.00
C THR A 5 15.96 41.59 -5.47
N ILE A 6 15.78 41.33 -4.16
CA ILE A 6 16.02 40.01 -3.54
C ILE A 6 14.80 39.10 -3.71
N LEU A 7 13.59 39.67 -3.76
CA LEU A 7 12.35 38.92 -4.00
C LEU A 7 12.22 38.41 -5.44
N LEU A 8 12.77 39.13 -6.43
CA LEU A 8 12.72 38.69 -7.83
C LEU A 8 13.66 37.51 -8.14
N THR A 9 14.77 37.37 -7.43
CA THR A 9 15.70 36.24 -7.61
C THR A 9 15.26 34.95 -6.92
N LEU A 10 14.44 35.02 -5.86
CA LEU A 10 13.82 33.82 -5.29
C LEU A 10 12.68 33.25 -6.16
N ALA A 11 12.03 34.09 -6.98
CA ALA A 11 10.94 33.65 -7.85
C ALA A 11 11.41 32.88 -9.10
N THR A 12 12.65 33.07 -9.55
CA THR A 12 13.17 32.38 -10.75
C THR A 12 13.86 31.06 -10.43
N ALA A 13 14.39 30.88 -9.22
CA ALA A 13 15.07 29.64 -8.80
C ALA A 13 14.12 28.46 -8.50
N THR A 14 12.80 28.68 -8.38
CA THR A 14 11.81 27.62 -8.14
C THR A 14 11.14 27.09 -9.40
N SER A 15 11.45 27.66 -10.57
CA SER A 15 10.79 27.33 -11.85
C SER A 15 11.51 26.26 -12.69
N VAL A 16 12.68 25.78 -12.26
CA VAL A 16 13.51 24.84 -13.02
C VAL A 16 13.84 23.59 -12.20
N TYR A 17 12.82 22.88 -11.71
CA TYR A 17 12.85 21.42 -11.48
C TYR A 17 11.49 20.95 -10.92
N SER A 18 10.44 21.10 -11.72
CA SER A 18 9.29 20.19 -11.59
C SER A 18 8.87 19.80 -12.98
N LYS A 19 9.72 18.99 -13.62
CA LYS A 19 9.23 18.05 -14.62
C LYS A 19 8.55 16.97 -13.80
N SER A 20 7.30 17.23 -13.40
CA SER A 20 6.45 16.20 -12.84
C SER A 20 6.52 15.05 -13.83
N VAL A 21 7.01 13.90 -13.36
CA VAL A 21 6.65 12.64 -13.99
C VAL A 21 5.15 12.73 -14.15
N ASN A 22 4.64 12.64 -15.37
CA ASN A 22 3.20 12.52 -15.60
C ASN A 22 2.79 11.26 -14.84
N GLU A 23 2.39 11.43 -13.58
CA GLU A 23 1.46 10.54 -12.92
C GLU A 23 0.29 10.50 -13.88
N THR A 24 0.22 9.41 -14.63
CA THR A 24 -1.00 9.03 -15.30
C THR A 24 -2.03 8.98 -14.17
N THR A 25 -2.83 10.04 -14.06
CA THR A 25 -4.05 10.03 -13.27
C THR A 25 -4.87 8.88 -13.84
N PHE A 26 -4.73 7.70 -13.24
CA PHE A 26 -5.63 6.59 -13.46
C PHE A 26 -7.02 7.15 -13.18
N SER A 27 -7.84 7.23 -14.23
CA SER A 27 -9.17 7.78 -14.06
C SER A 27 -9.96 6.83 -13.17
N GLU A 28 -10.90 7.33 -12.37
CA GLU A 28 -11.84 6.47 -11.62
C GLU A 28 -12.51 5.42 -12.51
N LYS A 29 -12.64 5.72 -13.81
CA LYS A 29 -13.16 4.82 -14.84
C LYS A 29 -12.25 3.62 -15.12
N ASP A 30 -10.93 3.77 -15.00
CA ASP A 30 -9.95 2.68 -15.15
C ASP A 30 -9.96 1.75 -13.92
N MET A 31 -10.32 2.28 -12.75
CA MET A 31 -10.51 1.52 -11.51
C MET A 31 -11.86 0.80 -11.44
N ALA A 32 -12.86 1.21 -12.25
CA ALA A 32 -14.23 0.69 -12.21
C ALA A 32 -14.47 -0.57 -13.06
N GLN A 33 -13.54 -1.00 -13.91
CA GLN A 33 -13.62 -2.28 -14.63
C GLN A 33 -12.92 -3.38 -13.81
N ASP A 34 -13.65 -3.95 -12.84
CA ASP A 34 -13.11 -4.82 -11.77
C ASP A 34 -13.03 -6.32 -12.14
N ASP A 35 -13.58 -6.75 -13.28
CA ASP A 35 -13.82 -8.20 -13.52
C ASP A 35 -12.97 -8.86 -14.61
N ALA A 36 -12.16 -8.09 -15.36
CA ALA A 36 -11.38 -8.65 -16.46
C ALA A 36 -9.95 -9.04 -16.01
N TYR A 37 -9.60 -10.31 -16.23
CA TYR A 37 -8.22 -10.77 -16.36
C TYR A 37 -7.61 -10.15 -17.61
N ASP A 38 -7.14 -8.91 -17.51
CA ASP A 38 -6.21 -8.40 -18.48
C ASP A 38 -4.79 -8.76 -18.02
N ASN A 39 -4.04 -9.47 -18.86
CA ASN A 39 -2.66 -9.85 -18.63
C ASN A 39 -1.77 -8.63 -18.31
N GLU A 40 -2.17 -7.42 -18.71
CA GLU A 40 -1.49 -6.19 -18.32
C GLU A 40 -1.58 -5.87 -16.82
N ARG A 41 -2.62 -6.35 -16.13
CA ARG A 41 -2.94 -5.99 -14.74
C ARG A 41 -2.43 -7.00 -13.72
N ALA A 42 -2.05 -8.21 -14.15
CA ALA A 42 -1.39 -9.22 -13.33
C ALA A 42 -0.14 -9.73 -14.06
N PRO A 43 0.93 -8.92 -14.11
CA PRO A 43 2.13 -9.21 -14.92
C PRO A 43 2.70 -10.60 -14.64
N PHE A 44 2.71 -11.03 -13.38
CA PHE A 44 3.07 -12.38 -12.97
C PHE A 44 2.40 -13.52 -13.77
N LEU A 45 1.12 -13.38 -14.11
CA LEU A 45 0.40 -14.42 -14.85
C LEU A 45 0.97 -14.65 -16.26
N LYS A 46 1.76 -13.71 -16.80
CA LYS A 46 2.51 -13.89 -18.05
C LYS A 46 3.74 -14.78 -17.91
N HIS A 47 4.22 -14.98 -16.69
CA HIS A 47 5.47 -15.69 -16.41
C HIS A 47 5.26 -17.13 -15.95
N VAL A 48 4.03 -17.52 -15.61
CA VAL A 48 3.68 -18.92 -15.31
C VAL A 48 3.35 -19.70 -16.57
N GLY A 49 3.57 -21.01 -16.53
CA GLY A 49 3.15 -21.94 -17.57
C GLY A 49 1.63 -22.00 -17.71
N LYS A 50 1.16 -22.41 -18.90
CA LYS A 50 -0.27 -22.49 -19.23
C LYS A 50 -1.10 -23.25 -18.19
N GLU A 51 -0.60 -24.39 -17.74
CA GLU A 51 -1.31 -25.23 -16.77
C GLU A 51 -1.45 -24.52 -15.41
N CYS A 52 -0.41 -23.81 -14.97
CA CYS A 52 -0.47 -23.02 -13.75
C CYS A 52 -1.40 -21.80 -13.91
N PHE A 53 -1.36 -21.11 -15.04
CA PHE A 53 -2.28 -20.03 -15.36
C PHE A 53 -3.75 -20.47 -15.24
N GLU A 54 -4.10 -21.63 -15.79
CA GLU A 54 -5.45 -22.18 -15.70
C GLU A 54 -5.90 -22.37 -14.23
N ASP A 55 -5.03 -22.89 -13.36
CA ASP A 55 -5.35 -23.09 -11.95
C ASP A 55 -5.47 -21.75 -11.19
N LEU A 56 -4.59 -20.78 -11.47
CA LEU A 56 -4.61 -19.45 -10.80
C LEU A 56 -5.77 -18.55 -11.24
N THR A 57 -6.26 -18.76 -12.46
CA THR A 57 -7.41 -18.02 -12.99
C THR A 57 -8.73 -18.72 -12.73
N LYS A 58 -8.69 -20.01 -12.37
CA LYS A 58 -9.88 -20.76 -11.98
C LYS A 58 -10.56 -20.10 -10.79
N ASP A 59 -11.86 -19.88 -10.94
CA ASP A 59 -12.72 -19.27 -9.94
C ASP A 59 -12.22 -17.91 -9.43
N ASN A 60 -11.34 -17.22 -10.16
CA ASN A 60 -10.70 -15.96 -9.73
C ASN A 60 -9.76 -16.07 -8.50
N ILE A 61 -9.22 -17.25 -8.17
CA ILE A 61 -8.46 -17.44 -6.91
C ILE A 61 -7.30 -16.46 -6.73
N TYR A 62 -6.49 -16.25 -7.77
CA TYR A 62 -5.36 -15.33 -7.70
C TYR A 62 -5.81 -13.88 -7.53
N ILE A 63 -6.84 -13.44 -8.25
CA ILE A 63 -7.35 -12.06 -8.14
C ILE A 63 -7.97 -11.81 -6.78
N ASP A 64 -8.83 -12.72 -6.32
CA ASP A 64 -9.59 -12.55 -5.07
C ASP A 64 -8.66 -12.55 -3.84
N CYS A 65 -7.61 -13.37 -3.87
CA CYS A 65 -6.78 -13.61 -2.69
C CYS A 65 -5.44 -12.87 -2.73
N PHE A 66 -4.87 -12.61 -3.91
CA PHE A 66 -3.54 -12.02 -4.00
C PHE A 66 -3.51 -10.72 -4.80
N GLY A 67 -4.37 -10.59 -5.82
CA GLY A 67 -4.20 -9.61 -6.88
C GLY A 67 -5.43 -8.76 -7.13
N ALA A 68 -5.73 -7.86 -6.22
CA ALA A 68 -6.17 -6.54 -6.63
C ALA A 68 -4.87 -5.72 -6.83
N PRO A 69 -4.30 -5.59 -8.05
CA PRO A 69 -3.11 -4.76 -8.29
C PRO A 69 -3.28 -3.37 -7.67
N THR A 70 -2.16 -2.71 -7.36
CA THR A 70 -2.15 -1.32 -6.88
C THR A 70 -3.14 -0.47 -7.69
N GLY A 71 -4.16 0.07 -7.02
CA GLY A 71 -5.30 0.77 -7.65
C GLY A 71 -6.65 0.03 -7.61
N ARG A 72 -6.69 -1.28 -7.32
CA ARG A 72 -7.96 -2.02 -7.11
C ARG A 72 -8.42 -2.08 -5.67
N ILE A 73 -7.53 -1.82 -4.72
CA ILE A 73 -7.89 -1.52 -3.33
C ILE A 73 -7.76 -0.01 -3.15
N ASN A 74 -8.88 0.65 -2.86
CA ASN A 74 -8.97 2.07 -2.57
C ASN A 74 -9.77 2.27 -1.27
N LEU A 75 -9.89 3.52 -0.82
CA LEU A 75 -10.60 3.83 0.44
C LEU A 75 -12.08 3.42 0.41
N ASN A 76 -12.70 3.32 -0.77
CA ASN A 76 -14.11 3.01 -0.92
C ASN A 76 -14.39 1.50 -0.84
N ASN A 77 -13.44 0.65 -1.26
CA ASN A 77 -13.66 -0.80 -1.35
C ASN A 77 -12.73 -1.64 -0.45
N VAL A 78 -11.79 -1.03 0.27
CA VAL A 78 -10.82 -1.75 1.10
C VAL A 78 -11.47 -2.71 2.10
N ASN A 79 -12.58 -2.31 2.74
CA ASN A 79 -13.24 -3.18 3.72
C ASN A 79 -13.87 -4.41 3.06
N GLU A 80 -14.44 -4.24 1.86
CA GLU A 80 -15.03 -5.35 1.09
C GLU A 80 -13.95 -6.31 0.61
N LYS A 81 -12.81 -5.79 0.11
CA LYS A 81 -11.67 -6.62 -0.28
C LYS A 81 -11.06 -7.34 0.94
N CYS A 82 -11.00 -6.69 2.09
CA CYS A 82 -10.57 -7.32 3.34
C CYS A 82 -11.49 -8.48 3.78
N ALA A 83 -12.79 -8.36 3.55
CA ALA A 83 -13.72 -9.46 3.79
C ALA A 83 -13.46 -10.66 2.86
N LEU A 84 -13.11 -10.41 1.58
CA LEU A 84 -12.76 -11.46 0.63
C LEU A 84 -11.49 -12.22 1.05
N PHE A 85 -10.48 -11.51 1.53
CA PHE A 85 -9.24 -12.11 2.05
C PHE A 85 -9.47 -13.02 3.26
N ASP A 86 -10.62 -12.92 3.93
CA ASP A 86 -10.96 -13.77 5.07
C ASP A 86 -11.87 -14.96 4.73
N THR A 87 -12.19 -15.15 3.46
CA THR A 87 -12.93 -16.34 3.00
C THR A 87 -12.10 -17.61 3.17
N ASP A 88 -12.77 -18.75 3.36
CA ASP A 88 -12.10 -20.07 3.44
C ASP A 88 -11.26 -20.37 2.20
N LYS A 89 -11.71 -19.87 1.04
CA LYS A 89 -11.01 -19.96 -0.23
C LYS A 89 -9.62 -19.31 -0.15
N CYS A 90 -9.55 -18.05 0.31
CA CYS A 90 -8.29 -17.35 0.44
C CYS A 90 -7.43 -17.86 1.59
N LYS A 91 -8.04 -18.24 2.73
CA LYS A 91 -7.31 -18.87 3.84
C LYS A 91 -6.57 -20.13 3.39
N LYS A 92 -7.23 -21.04 2.68
CA LYS A 92 -6.60 -22.24 2.11
C LYS A 92 -5.49 -21.91 1.12
N PHE A 93 -5.71 -20.90 0.27
CA PHE A 93 -4.70 -20.48 -0.70
C PHE A 93 -3.47 -19.88 -0.03
N TYR A 94 -3.62 -19.13 1.07
CA TYR A 94 -2.48 -18.59 1.82
C TYR A 94 -1.72 -19.67 2.60
N GLU A 95 -2.43 -20.65 3.14
CA GLU A 95 -1.84 -21.77 3.89
C GLU A 95 -1.04 -22.70 2.99
N ASP A 96 -1.62 -23.11 1.86
CA ASP A 96 -0.99 -23.98 0.88
C ASP A 96 -1.42 -23.62 -0.55
N PRO A 97 -0.75 -22.63 -1.18
CA PRO A 97 -1.06 -22.22 -2.55
C PRO A 97 -0.93 -23.38 -3.54
N SER A 98 0.01 -24.30 -3.31
CA SER A 98 0.28 -25.45 -4.18
C SER A 98 -0.81 -26.51 -4.08
N ALA A 99 -1.45 -26.70 -2.92
CA ALA A 99 -2.61 -27.59 -2.81
C ALA A 99 -3.85 -27.03 -3.51
N VAL A 100 -4.01 -25.70 -3.52
CA VAL A 100 -5.13 -25.03 -4.20
C VAL A 100 -4.91 -24.92 -5.71
N ALA A 101 -3.66 -24.73 -6.14
CA ALA A 101 -3.24 -24.68 -7.54
C ALA A 101 -2.20 -25.78 -7.85
N PRO A 102 -2.60 -27.07 -7.86
CA PRO A 102 -1.67 -28.20 -7.98
C PRO A 102 -0.86 -28.21 -9.28
N LYS A 103 -1.39 -27.66 -10.38
CA LYS A 103 -0.63 -27.54 -11.63
C LYS A 103 0.49 -26.50 -11.56
N CYS A 104 0.48 -25.62 -10.56
CA CYS A 104 1.55 -24.67 -10.30
C CYS A 104 2.69 -25.23 -9.45
N ALA A 105 2.55 -26.41 -8.83
CA ALA A 105 3.51 -26.91 -7.84
C ALA A 105 4.96 -27.03 -8.37
N ASN A 106 5.10 -27.27 -9.69
CA ASN A 106 6.40 -27.39 -10.35
C ASN A 106 6.80 -26.14 -11.17
N ASP A 107 5.97 -25.11 -11.20
CA ASP A 107 6.23 -23.88 -11.95
C ASP A 107 7.25 -23.00 -11.22
N GLU A 108 8.36 -22.67 -11.89
CA GLU A 108 9.47 -21.91 -11.26
C GLU A 108 9.09 -20.45 -10.96
N ALA A 109 8.26 -19.81 -11.77
CA ALA A 109 7.78 -18.46 -11.49
C ALA A 109 6.85 -18.47 -10.26
N PHE A 110 5.95 -19.46 -10.18
CA PHE A 110 5.09 -19.65 -9.02
C PHE A 110 5.87 -19.91 -7.74
N LYS A 111 6.90 -20.78 -7.77
CA LYS A 111 7.75 -21.05 -6.61
C LYS A 111 8.41 -19.80 -6.04
N LYS A 112 8.89 -18.91 -6.91
CA LYS A 112 9.46 -17.61 -6.49
C LYS A 112 8.42 -16.68 -5.86
N LEU A 113 7.14 -16.81 -6.24
CA LEU A 113 6.06 -16.03 -5.67
C LEU A 113 5.50 -16.62 -4.36
N LEU A 114 5.69 -17.92 -4.07
CA LEU A 114 5.16 -18.56 -2.86
C LEU A 114 5.39 -17.77 -1.55
N PRO A 115 6.58 -17.17 -1.30
CA PRO A 115 6.77 -16.33 -0.13
C PRO A 115 5.79 -15.14 -0.06
N TYR A 116 5.45 -14.56 -1.22
CA TYR A 116 4.54 -13.41 -1.34
C TYR A 116 3.08 -13.78 -1.20
N LEU A 117 2.70 -15.02 -1.53
CA LEU A 117 1.31 -15.46 -1.39
C LEU A 117 0.87 -15.57 0.08
N LYS A 118 1.78 -15.45 1.04
CA LYS A 118 1.45 -15.52 2.46
C LYS A 118 0.75 -14.23 2.96
N PRO A 119 -0.06 -14.30 4.03
CA PRO A 119 -0.85 -13.15 4.50
C PRO A 119 -0.01 -11.92 4.86
N GLU A 120 1.21 -12.13 5.34
CA GLU A 120 2.20 -11.10 5.69
C GLU A 120 2.62 -10.25 4.48
N PHE A 121 2.50 -10.83 3.28
CA PHE A 121 2.89 -10.21 2.01
C PHE A 121 1.72 -9.76 1.15
N SER A 122 0.57 -10.45 1.23
CA SER A 122 -0.66 -10.06 0.53
C SER A 122 -1.14 -8.65 0.89
N GLY A 123 -0.51 -8.00 1.88
CA GLY A 123 -0.95 -6.74 2.44
C GLY A 123 -2.20 -6.91 3.31
N LYS A 124 -2.80 -8.11 3.41
CA LYS A 124 -3.99 -8.36 4.23
C LYS A 124 -3.79 -7.84 5.65
N ASN A 125 -2.69 -8.21 6.30
CA ASN A 125 -2.45 -7.85 7.69
C ASN A 125 -2.36 -6.33 7.88
N ILE A 126 -1.72 -5.60 6.95
CA ILE A 126 -1.56 -4.14 7.08
C ILE A 126 -2.79 -3.35 6.58
N LEU A 127 -3.40 -3.76 5.47
CA LEU A 127 -4.48 -3.04 4.80
C LEU A 127 -5.82 -3.22 5.53
N CYS A 128 -5.99 -4.37 6.18
CA CYS A 128 -7.22 -4.73 6.89
C CYS A 128 -7.16 -4.44 8.39
N LEU A 129 -6.00 -4.04 8.91
CA LEU A 129 -5.87 -3.64 10.30
C LEU A 129 -6.54 -2.29 10.57
N ARG A 130 -7.25 -2.23 11.68
CA ARG A 130 -7.90 -1.03 12.22
C ARG A 130 -7.48 -0.85 13.66
N THR A 131 -7.19 0.39 14.02
CA THR A 131 -6.92 0.78 15.41
C THR A 131 -8.19 0.63 16.26
N PRO A 132 -8.10 0.74 17.61
CA PRO A 132 -9.28 0.72 18.48
C PRO A 132 -10.31 1.80 18.14
N GLU A 133 -9.86 2.94 17.62
CA GLU A 133 -10.71 4.06 17.15
C GLU A 133 -11.29 3.81 15.75
N ASN A 134 -11.12 2.61 15.20
CA ASN A 134 -11.60 2.23 13.88
C ASN A 134 -10.89 2.94 12.72
N GLU A 135 -9.67 3.44 12.93
CA GLU A 135 -8.88 4.10 11.89
C GLU A 135 -7.96 3.12 11.19
N MET A 136 -7.69 3.36 9.90
CA MET A 136 -6.65 2.63 9.17
C MET A 136 -5.27 3.12 9.59
N CYS A 137 -4.30 2.21 9.67
CA CYS A 137 -2.92 2.57 9.94
C CYS A 137 -2.37 3.58 8.90
N PRO A 138 -1.51 4.54 9.30
CA PRO A 138 -1.08 5.64 8.43
C PRO A 138 -0.44 5.21 7.11
N VAL A 139 0.50 4.27 7.12
CA VAL A 139 1.20 3.82 5.91
C VAL A 139 0.27 3.06 4.95
N PRO A 140 -0.51 2.05 5.39
CA PRO A 140 -1.53 1.41 4.54
C PRO A 140 -2.49 2.39 3.88
N ARG A 141 -2.92 3.44 4.60
CA ARG A 141 -3.76 4.51 4.04
C ARG A 141 -3.06 5.21 2.87
N LYS A 142 -1.78 5.57 3.03
CA LYS A 142 -0.97 6.20 1.98
C LYS A 142 -0.79 5.31 0.76
N ILE A 143 -0.52 4.02 0.96
CA ILE A 143 -0.39 3.01 -0.10
C ILE A 143 -1.68 2.93 -0.92
N ILE A 144 -2.83 2.79 -0.25
CA ILE A 144 -4.15 2.69 -0.87
C ILE A 144 -4.53 3.97 -1.64
N THR A 145 -4.12 5.14 -1.15
CA THR A 145 -4.35 6.42 -1.85
C THR A 145 -3.30 6.75 -2.91
N GLN A 146 -2.34 5.85 -3.17
CA GLN A 146 -1.22 6.07 -4.11
C GLN A 146 -0.39 7.33 -3.85
N ALA A 147 -0.42 7.85 -2.60
CA ALA A 147 0.20 9.13 -2.27
C ALA A 147 1.70 9.02 -1.98
N GLY A 148 2.27 7.82 -2.07
CA GLY A 148 3.54 7.47 -1.44
C GLY A 148 3.49 7.64 0.09
N TYR A 149 4.45 7.06 0.80
CA TYR A 149 4.63 7.31 2.23
C TYR A 149 6.03 7.79 2.51
N SER A 150 6.15 8.64 3.52
CA SER A 150 7.39 9.25 3.98
C SER A 150 7.86 8.62 5.30
N PRO A 151 9.11 8.89 5.74
CA PRO A 151 9.56 8.52 7.07
C PRO A 151 8.64 9.01 8.21
N ASP A 152 7.95 10.14 8.04
CA ASP A 152 7.04 10.67 9.06
C ASP A 152 5.71 9.90 9.12
N ASP A 153 5.26 9.32 8.02
CA ASP A 153 4.11 8.41 8.01
C ASP A 153 4.43 7.10 8.75
N ILE A 154 5.67 6.61 8.60
CA ILE A 154 6.19 5.45 9.35
C ILE A 154 6.24 5.78 10.85
N LYS A 155 6.82 6.94 11.22
CA LYS A 155 6.84 7.41 12.62
C LYS A 155 5.44 7.59 13.19
N THR A 156 4.48 8.05 12.40
CA THR A 156 3.09 8.18 12.85
C THR A 156 2.48 6.81 13.19
N SER A 157 2.85 5.77 12.44
CA SER A 157 2.43 4.39 12.70
C SER A 157 2.98 3.84 14.02
N CYS A 158 4.07 4.42 14.56
CA CYS A 158 4.64 4.04 15.87
C CYS A 158 3.71 4.28 17.06
N LYS A 159 2.66 5.10 16.92
CA LYS A 159 1.73 5.40 18.02
C LYS A 159 0.86 4.20 18.41
N SER A 160 0.72 3.22 17.51
CA SER A 160 -0.05 1.99 17.69
C SER A 160 0.90 0.81 17.61
N ALA A 161 0.92 -0.04 18.65
CA ALA A 161 1.74 -1.25 18.64
C ALA A 161 1.31 -2.19 17.51
N ALA A 162 0.00 -2.32 17.27
CA ALA A 162 -0.54 -3.13 16.18
C ALA A 162 -0.10 -2.62 14.80
N CYS A 163 -0.24 -1.32 14.52
CA CYS A 163 0.20 -0.75 13.25
C CYS A 163 1.71 -0.88 13.04
N ARG A 164 2.50 -0.60 14.09
CA ARG A 164 3.96 -0.70 14.04
C ARG A 164 4.42 -2.12 13.71
N GLU A 165 3.88 -3.11 14.39
CA GLU A 165 4.33 -4.50 14.21
C GLU A 165 3.89 -5.08 12.88
N SER A 166 2.66 -4.81 12.45
CA SER A 166 2.20 -5.24 11.13
C SER A 166 3.01 -4.57 10.01
N LEU A 167 3.34 -3.28 10.14
CA LEU A 167 4.21 -2.60 9.18
C LEU A 167 5.65 -3.12 9.22
N LEU A 168 6.17 -3.49 10.40
CA LEU A 168 7.51 -4.06 10.54
C LEU A 168 7.59 -5.42 9.82
N GLU A 169 6.57 -6.26 10.01
CA GLU A 169 6.44 -7.54 9.30
C GLU A 169 6.42 -7.34 7.77
N TYR A 170 5.61 -6.39 7.29
CA TYR A 170 5.57 -6.02 5.87
C TYR A 170 6.92 -5.54 5.33
N CYS A 171 7.59 -4.61 6.03
CA CYS A 171 8.88 -4.08 5.58
C CYS A 171 9.99 -5.13 5.65
N THR A 172 9.99 -6.00 6.66
CA THR A 172 10.97 -7.11 6.80
C THR A 172 10.81 -8.11 5.66
N SER A 173 9.57 -8.46 5.36
CA SER A 173 9.19 -9.32 4.25
C SER A 173 9.62 -8.68 2.93
N GLY A 174 9.26 -7.41 2.70
CA GLY A 174 9.69 -6.64 1.53
C GLY A 174 11.20 -6.66 1.32
N SER A 175 11.99 -6.29 2.34
CA SER A 175 13.46 -6.30 2.27
C SER A 175 14.01 -7.67 1.86
N LYS A 176 13.49 -8.75 2.46
CA LYS A 176 14.02 -10.11 2.26
C LYS A 176 13.76 -10.69 0.87
N TYR A 177 12.62 -10.41 0.26
CA TYR A 177 12.20 -11.14 -0.95
C TYR A 177 12.05 -10.26 -2.20
N THR A 178 12.35 -8.95 -2.11
CA THR A 178 12.12 -7.97 -3.19
C THR A 178 12.64 -8.44 -4.56
N ASP A 179 13.83 -9.02 -4.61
CA ASP A 179 14.42 -9.53 -5.85
C ASP A 179 13.56 -10.62 -6.49
N ASP A 180 13.11 -11.60 -5.71
CA ASP A 180 12.28 -12.70 -6.20
C ASP A 180 10.97 -12.18 -6.80
N PHE A 181 10.30 -11.25 -6.11
CA PHE A 181 9.05 -10.64 -6.59
C PHE A 181 9.24 -9.90 -7.89
N TRP A 182 10.17 -8.96 -7.95
CA TRP A 182 10.35 -8.17 -9.16
C TRP A 182 10.85 -9.02 -10.33
N SER A 183 11.61 -10.10 -10.07
CA SER A 183 12.06 -11.02 -11.11
C SER A 183 10.93 -11.80 -11.80
N VAL A 184 9.75 -11.87 -11.18
CA VAL A 184 8.56 -12.53 -11.74
C VAL A 184 7.42 -11.57 -12.08
N GLN A 185 7.58 -10.27 -11.80
CA GLN A 185 6.61 -9.23 -12.18
C GLN A 185 7.05 -8.44 -13.41
N MET A 186 8.33 -8.50 -13.75
CA MET A 186 8.93 -7.77 -14.86
C MET A 186 9.51 -8.77 -15.86
N ASP A 187 9.54 -8.40 -17.14
CA ASP A 187 10.38 -9.09 -18.10
C ASP A 187 11.87 -8.94 -17.74
N GLU A 188 12.71 -9.85 -18.23
CA GLU A 188 14.13 -9.92 -17.87
C GLU A 188 14.89 -8.62 -18.19
N ALA A 189 14.51 -7.91 -19.27
CA ALA A 189 15.19 -6.67 -19.65
C ALA A 189 14.82 -5.54 -18.67
N THR A 190 13.53 -5.35 -18.40
CA THR A 190 13.04 -4.36 -17.43
C THR A 190 13.58 -4.65 -16.03
N PHE A 191 13.60 -5.93 -15.61
CA PHE A 191 14.11 -6.32 -14.30
C PHE A 191 15.60 -5.99 -14.14
N LYS A 192 16.43 -6.20 -15.17
CA LYS A 192 17.87 -5.85 -15.14
C LYS A 192 18.12 -4.35 -14.99
N GLU A 193 17.22 -3.52 -15.51
CA GLU A 193 17.30 -2.05 -15.37
C GLU A 193 16.72 -1.57 -14.04
N PHE A 194 15.80 -2.34 -13.45
CA PHE A 194 15.19 -2.03 -12.16
C PHE A 194 16.18 -2.28 -11.01
N LYS A 195 16.51 -1.20 -10.30
CA LYS A 195 17.40 -1.26 -9.14
C LYS A 195 16.63 -1.70 -7.90
N THR A 196 16.48 -3.01 -7.71
CA THR A 196 15.87 -3.57 -6.50
C THR A 196 16.55 -3.10 -5.22
N SER A 197 17.84 -2.74 -5.28
CA SER A 197 18.59 -2.12 -4.18
C SER A 197 17.90 -0.89 -3.59
N ASP A 198 17.26 -0.05 -4.41
CA ASP A 198 16.62 1.18 -3.94
C ASP A 198 15.35 0.85 -3.14
N ALA A 199 14.63 -0.19 -3.55
CA ALA A 199 13.49 -0.74 -2.80
C ALA A 199 13.94 -1.36 -1.47
N ILE A 200 15.04 -2.15 -1.49
CA ILE A 200 15.62 -2.75 -0.28
C ILE A 200 16.05 -1.67 0.71
N ILE A 201 16.76 -0.62 0.27
CA ILE A 201 17.15 0.53 1.11
C ILE A 201 15.93 1.18 1.75
N SER A 202 14.84 1.31 1.00
CA SER A 202 13.59 1.89 1.50
C SER A 202 12.94 1.00 2.58
N TYR A 203 12.95 -0.33 2.39
CA TYR A 203 12.48 -1.27 3.41
C TYR A 203 13.38 -1.29 4.65
N ASP A 204 14.69 -1.25 4.49
CA ASP A 204 15.65 -1.21 5.60
C ASP A 204 15.52 0.08 6.41
N SER A 205 15.26 1.21 5.74
CA SER A 205 14.92 2.47 6.41
C SER A 205 13.64 2.35 7.22
N CYS A 206 12.59 1.74 6.67
CA CYS A 206 11.34 1.44 7.38
C CYS A 206 11.59 0.59 8.63
N ILE A 207 12.33 -0.53 8.49
CA ILE A 207 12.69 -1.44 9.59
C ILE A 207 13.47 -0.69 10.67
N SER A 208 14.44 0.14 10.28
CA SER A 208 15.26 0.93 11.19
C SER A 208 14.42 1.90 12.02
N ILE A 209 13.48 2.62 11.39
CA ILE A 209 12.57 3.55 12.09
C ILE A 209 11.68 2.77 13.07
N LEU A 210 11.08 1.65 12.64
CA LEU A 210 10.13 0.89 13.46
C LEU A 210 10.76 0.20 14.68
N ASN A 211 12.06 -0.15 14.58
CA ASN A 211 12.85 -0.70 15.66
C ASN A 211 13.57 0.34 16.52
N SER A 212 13.52 1.63 16.16
CA SER A 212 14.14 2.70 16.94
C SER A 212 13.46 2.85 18.30
N GLN A 213 14.24 3.12 19.36
CA GLN A 213 13.70 3.30 20.71
C GLN A 213 12.61 4.38 20.79
N ASP A 214 12.75 5.44 19.98
CA ASP A 214 11.76 6.50 19.84
C ASP A 214 10.42 5.97 19.33
N CYS A 215 10.43 5.04 18.37
CA CYS A 215 9.22 4.42 17.85
C CYS A 215 8.61 3.46 18.88
N ILE A 216 9.44 2.60 19.49
CA ILE A 216 8.97 1.63 20.50
C ILE A 216 8.32 2.35 21.69
N SER A 217 8.93 3.44 22.16
CA SER A 217 8.43 4.18 23.34
C SER A 217 7.12 4.95 23.10
N GLN A 218 6.77 5.22 21.83
CA GLN A 218 5.50 5.87 21.47
C GLN A 218 4.32 4.89 21.34
N ALA A 219 4.59 3.59 21.23
CA ALA A 219 3.56 2.59 20.96
C ALA A 219 2.65 2.40 22.18
N LYS A 220 1.37 2.75 22.00
CA LYS A 220 0.33 2.25 22.90
C LYS A 220 0.15 0.76 22.63
N ASP A 221 0.12 -0.04 23.68
CA ASP A 221 -0.19 -1.46 23.56
C ASP A 221 -1.69 -1.65 23.28
N ASP A 222 -2.04 -1.61 22.00
CA ASP A 222 -3.40 -1.67 21.48
C ASP A 222 -3.67 -2.95 20.68
N LYS A 223 -2.76 -3.94 20.75
CA LYS A 223 -2.84 -5.17 19.94
C LYS A 223 -4.12 -5.96 20.20
N ALA A 224 -4.49 -6.11 21.46
CA ALA A 224 -5.67 -6.88 21.86
C ALA A 224 -7.00 -6.22 21.47
N THR A 225 -6.99 -4.89 21.28
CA THR A 225 -8.16 -4.08 20.96
C THR A 225 -8.26 -3.71 19.49
N SER A 226 -7.15 -3.84 18.75
CA SER A 226 -7.11 -3.62 17.31
C SER A 226 -7.86 -4.74 16.58
N LYS A 227 -8.50 -4.40 15.47
CA LYS A 227 -9.35 -5.32 14.72
C LYS A 227 -8.82 -5.53 13.31
N ILE A 228 -8.88 -6.76 12.82
CA ILE A 228 -8.75 -7.05 11.40
C ILE A 228 -10.16 -7.01 10.80
N VAL A 229 -10.36 -6.21 9.74
CA VAL A 229 -11.58 -6.24 8.94
C VAL A 229 -11.67 -7.59 8.24
N ASN A 230 -12.81 -8.27 8.43
CA ASN A 230 -13.07 -9.60 7.89
C ASN A 230 -14.54 -9.72 7.49
N ALA A 231 -14.93 -10.91 6.99
CA ALA A 231 -16.28 -11.15 6.53
C ALA A 231 -17.36 -11.00 7.62
N THR A 232 -17.03 -11.25 8.89
CA THR A 232 -18.02 -11.19 9.98
C THR A 232 -18.27 -9.78 10.49
N ASN A 233 -17.29 -8.89 10.38
CA ASN A 233 -17.36 -7.54 10.92
C ASN A 233 -17.39 -6.43 9.86
N VAL A 234 -17.25 -6.72 8.56
CA VAL A 234 -17.17 -5.73 7.47
C VAL A 234 -18.23 -4.62 7.53
N ASN A 235 -19.45 -4.93 7.97
CA ASN A 235 -20.54 -3.97 8.07
C ASN A 235 -20.35 -2.95 9.22
N GLU A 236 -19.54 -3.25 10.24
CA GLU A 236 -19.13 -2.29 11.29
C GLU A 236 -18.22 -1.18 10.73
N PHE A 237 -17.61 -1.41 9.57
CA PHE A 237 -16.64 -0.51 8.93
C PHE A 237 -17.19 0.19 7.71
N LYS A 238 -18.44 -0.08 7.30
CA LYS A 238 -19.06 0.57 6.14
C LYS A 238 -19.32 2.04 6.44
N SER A 239 -18.41 2.88 5.93
CA SER A 239 -18.49 4.34 5.83
C SER A 239 -19.08 5.01 7.09
N GLY A 240 -18.32 4.98 8.18
CA GLY A 240 -18.27 6.19 8.99
C GLY A 240 -17.85 7.30 8.05
N SER A 241 -18.76 8.24 7.80
CA SER A 241 -18.58 9.39 6.91
C SER A 241 -17.12 9.75 6.81
N ILE A 242 -16.56 9.78 5.60
CA ILE A 242 -15.38 10.62 5.35
C ILE A 242 -15.83 11.98 5.85
N VAL A 243 -15.47 12.30 7.09
CA VAL A 243 -15.77 13.59 7.67
C VAL A 243 -14.93 14.46 6.78
N ASN A 244 -15.58 15.13 5.83
CA ASN A 244 -15.05 16.32 5.22
C ASN A 244 -14.68 17.17 6.42
N ALA A 245 -13.41 17.10 6.82
CA ALA A 245 -12.85 17.98 7.81
C ALA A 245 -13.09 19.33 7.18
N LYS A 246 -14.14 20.03 7.66
CA LYS A 246 -14.37 21.43 7.36
C LYS A 246 -13.02 22.06 7.64
N SER A 247 -12.31 22.43 6.57
CA SER A 247 -11.09 23.21 6.69
C SER A 247 -11.50 24.40 7.53
N SER A 248 -11.03 24.43 8.77
CA SER A 248 -11.39 25.47 9.70
C SER A 248 -10.90 26.76 9.05
N SER A 249 -11.86 27.59 8.62
CA SER A 249 -11.64 28.91 8.01
C SER A 249 -10.84 29.87 8.92
N SER A 250 -10.36 29.39 10.05
CA SER A 250 -9.48 30.08 10.99
C SER A 250 -8.17 30.52 10.34
N ILE A 251 -7.59 29.76 9.41
CA ILE A 251 -6.34 30.16 8.73
C ILE A 251 -6.58 31.35 7.79
N LEU A 252 -7.76 31.42 7.16
CA LEU A 252 -8.15 32.55 6.30
C LEU A 252 -8.38 33.83 7.11
N PHE A 253 -8.95 33.72 8.31
CA PHE A 253 -9.13 34.88 9.20
C PHE A 253 -7.79 35.44 9.70
N THR A 254 -6.80 34.61 10.02
CA THR A 254 -5.48 35.12 10.45
C THR A 254 -4.75 35.87 9.34
N ILE A 255 -4.87 35.41 8.09
CA ILE A 255 -4.26 36.06 6.93
C ILE A 255 -4.95 37.40 6.61
N ILE A 256 -6.28 37.48 6.72
CA ILE A 256 -7.02 38.73 6.51
C ILE A 256 -6.67 39.77 7.58
N VAL A 257 -6.53 39.36 8.85
CA VAL A 257 -6.13 40.27 9.94
C VAL A 257 -4.68 40.75 9.73
N LEU A 258 -3.76 39.88 9.34
CA LEU A 258 -2.38 40.27 9.03
C LEU A 258 -2.28 41.24 7.86
N LEU A 259 -3.10 41.06 6.81
CA LEU A 259 -3.15 41.97 5.66
C LEU A 259 -3.76 43.32 6.03
N ALA A 260 -4.78 43.36 6.90
CA ALA A 260 -5.38 44.61 7.38
C ALA A 260 -4.45 45.45 8.28
N TYR A 261 -3.39 44.85 8.84
CA TYR A 261 -2.36 45.57 9.61
C TYR A 261 -1.19 46.05 8.74
N LEU A 262 -1.08 45.58 7.50
CA LEU A 262 0.00 45.90 6.57
C LEU A 262 -0.37 46.97 5.53
N PHE A 263 -1.64 47.38 5.47
CA PHE A 263 -2.17 48.47 4.64
C PHE A 263 -2.87 49.50 5.52
#